data_AF-A0A2I0HF92-F1
#
_entry.id   AF-A0A2I0HF92-F1
#
_cell.length_a   1.000
_cell.length_b   1.000
_cell.length_c   1.000
_cell.angle_alpha   90.00
_cell.angle_beta   90.00
_cell.angle_gamma   90.00
#
_symmetry.space_group_name_H-M   'P 1'
#
loop_
_entity.id
_entity.type
_entity.pdbx_description
1 polymer ?
#
loop_
_entity_poly.entity_id
_entity_poly.type
_entity_poly.pdbx_seq_one_letter_code
_entity_poly.pdbx_strand_id
1 'polypeptide(L)'
;MENMLYEAAAEGDVSALQMLLWDDKLILDRVLSRCFTETPLHIAAMLGHREFVKEILSRKPEMAKELDFRKSSPLHLATAKGHVEVVKLLLSENPE
;
A
#
# COMPACT_ATOMS: atom_id res chain seq x y z
N MET A 1 -6.71 13.92 -6.39
CA MET A 1 -5.91 13.56 -5.20
C MET A 1 -5.80 12.06 -5.06
N GLU A 2 -6.91 11.31 -4.95
CA GLU A 2 -6.85 9.83 -4.84
C GLU A 2 -6.16 9.17 -6.05
N ASN A 3 -6.46 9.57 -7.29
CA ASN A 3 -5.76 9.05 -8.48
C ASN A 3 -4.25 9.28 -8.43
N MET A 4 -3.80 10.43 -7.91
CA MET A 4 -2.38 10.74 -7.77
C MET A 4 -1.71 9.85 -6.70
N LEU A 5 -2.45 9.42 -5.68
CA LEU A 5 -1.94 8.47 -4.69
C LEU A 5 -1.73 7.08 -5.31
N TYR A 6 -2.65 6.63 -6.18
CA TYR A 6 -2.51 5.38 -6.91
C TYR A 6 -1.37 5.43 -7.94
N GLU A 7 -1.19 6.56 -8.61
CA GLU A 7 -0.07 6.79 -9.53
C GLU A 7 1.27 6.79 -8.78
N ALA A 8 1.36 7.52 -7.66
CA ALA A 8 2.53 7.48 -6.79
C ALA A 8 2.83 6.06 -6.27
N ALA A 9 1.80 5.27 -5.94
CA ALA A 9 1.95 3.87 -5.55
C ALA A 9 2.39 2.96 -6.71
N ALA A 10 2.00 3.28 -7.94
CA ALA A 10 2.43 2.56 -9.13
C ALA A 10 3.91 2.84 -9.46
N GLU A 11 4.34 4.09 -9.29
CA GLU A 11 5.73 4.52 -9.52
C GLU A 11 6.65 4.20 -8.33
N GLY A 12 6.09 4.04 -7.13
CA GLY A 12 6.85 3.90 -5.89
C GLY A 12 7.40 5.24 -5.38
N ASP A 13 6.82 6.36 -5.81
CA ASP A 13 7.27 7.70 -5.45
C ASP A 13 6.86 8.08 -4.01
N VAL A 14 7.82 7.94 -3.10
CA VAL A 14 7.66 8.30 -1.69
C VAL A 14 7.55 9.82 -1.49
N SER A 15 8.18 10.63 -2.34
CA SER A 15 8.09 12.09 -2.25
C SER A 15 6.69 12.57 -2.60
N ALA A 16 6.10 12.03 -3.69
CA ALA A 16 4.71 12.31 -4.03
C ALA A 16 3.74 11.85 -2.93
N LEU A 17 3.96 10.66 -2.35
CA LEU A 17 3.19 10.19 -1.19
C LEU A 17 3.26 11.17 -0.02
N GLN A 18 4.46 11.62 0.35
CA GLN A 18 4.65 12.56 1.45
C GLN A 18 3.99 13.91 1.18
N MET A 19 4.06 14.42 -0.05
CA MET A 19 3.37 15.64 -0.45
C MET A 19 1.84 15.51 -0.33
N LEU A 20 1.28 14.40 -0.82
CA LEU A 20 -0.16 14.14 -0.73
C LEU A 20 -0.62 14.01 0.72
N LEU A 21 0.17 13.36 1.58
CA LEU A 21 -0.09 13.24 3.01
C LEU A 21 0.02 14.58 3.76
N TRP A 22 0.88 15.47 3.29
CA TRP A 22 1.00 16.82 3.84
C TRP A 22 -0.23 17.67 3.50
N ASP A 23 -0.73 17.56 2.27
CA ASP A 23 -1.91 18.27 1.80
C ASP A 23 -3.21 17.71 2.41
N ASP A 24 -3.37 16.38 2.44
CA ASP A 24 -4.52 15.70 3.05
C ASP A 24 -4.08 14.51 3.93
N LYS A 25 -4.02 14.77 5.24
CA LYS A 25 -3.65 13.76 6.25
C LYS A 25 -4.61 12.57 6.32
N LEU A 26 -5.86 12.72 5.85
CA LEU A 26 -6.89 11.69 5.88
C LEU A 26 -7.02 10.95 4.54
N ILE A 27 -6.14 11.21 3.57
CA ILE A 27 -6.22 10.59 2.25
C ILE A 27 -6.18 9.05 2.30
N LEU A 28 -5.40 8.46 3.21
CA LEU A 28 -5.34 7.01 3.38
C LEU A 28 -6.63 6.43 3.98
N ASP A 29 -7.26 7.13 4.92
CA ASP A 29 -8.54 6.72 5.53
C ASP A 29 -9.69 6.75 4.52
N ARG A 30 -9.70 7.75 3.63
CA ARG A 30 -10.72 7.85 2.57
C ARG A 30 -10.62 6.70 1.58
N VAL A 31 -9.40 6.29 1.24
CA VAL A 31 -9.18 5.19 0.31
C VAL A 31 -9.62 3.85 0.89
N LEU A 32 -9.49 3.65 2.21
CA LEU A 32 -10.06 2.49 2.90
C LEU A 32 -11.60 2.46 2.89
N SER A 33 -12.25 3.63 2.89
CA SER A 33 -13.71 3.73 2.93
C SER A 33 -14.39 3.57 1.57
N ARG A 34 -13.65 3.59 0.46
CA ARG A 34 -14.21 3.51 -0.89
C ARG A 34 -14.14 2.08 -1.41
N CYS A 35 -15.13 1.66 -2.19
CA CYS A 35 -15.17 0.37 -2.89
C CYS A 35 -14.11 0.24 -4.01
N PHE A 36 -12.94 0.88 -3.89
CA PHE A 36 -11.81 0.52 -4.73
C PHE A 36 -11.38 -0.87 -4.32
N THR A 37 -11.37 -1.75 -5.32
CA THR A 37 -11.07 -3.16 -5.11
C THR A 37 -9.60 -3.41 -4.81
N GLU A 38 -8.71 -2.43 -4.92
CA GLU A 38 -7.29 -2.54 -4.60
C GLU A 38 -6.86 -1.23 -3.92
N THR A 39 -6.10 -1.32 -2.83
CA THR A 39 -5.54 -0.16 -2.13
C THR A 39 -4.18 0.24 -2.72
N PRO A 40 -3.68 1.47 -2.49
CA PRO A 40 -2.33 1.86 -2.87
C PRO A 40 -1.25 0.89 -2.35
N LEU A 41 -1.50 0.27 -1.20
CA LEU A 41 -0.60 -0.75 -0.65
C LEU A 41 -0.61 -2.04 -1.48
N HIS A 42 -1.75 -2.46 -2.04
CA HIS A 42 -1.81 -3.59 -2.97
C HIS A 42 -0.94 -3.34 -4.20
N ILE A 43 -1.05 -2.15 -4.80
CA ILE A 43 -0.26 -1.77 -5.98
C ILE A 43 1.23 -1.73 -5.65
N ALA A 44 1.61 -1.01 -4.59
CA ALA A 44 3.01 -0.89 -4.18
C ALA A 44 3.62 -2.27 -3.82
N ALA A 45 2.85 -3.14 -3.17
CA ALA A 45 3.30 -4.48 -2.82
C ALA A 45 3.43 -5.40 -4.05
N MET A 46 2.50 -5.31 -4.99
CA MET A 46 2.54 -6.04 -6.26
C MET A 46 3.72 -5.63 -7.15
N LEU A 47 4.16 -4.37 -7.07
CA LEU A 47 5.26 -3.84 -7.87
C LEU A 47 6.62 -3.88 -7.16
N GLY A 48 6.64 -4.22 -5.86
CA GLY A 48 7.88 -4.39 -5.10
C GLY A 48 8.45 -3.11 -4.51
N HIS A 49 7.64 -2.05 -4.36
CA HIS A 49 8.06 -0.74 -3.90
C HIS A 49 8.27 -0.70 -2.38
N ARG A 50 9.39 -1.25 -1.93
CA ARG A 50 9.74 -1.46 -0.51
C ARG A 50 9.60 -0.21 0.36
N GLU A 51 10.18 0.91 -0.04
CA GLU A 51 10.14 2.15 0.76
C GLU A 51 8.73 2.74 0.83
N PHE A 52 7.99 2.66 -0.27
CA PHE A 52 6.60 3.12 -0.33
C PHE A 52 5.69 2.29 0.59
N VAL A 53 5.84 0.96 0.54
CA VAL A 53 5.15 0.02 1.44
C VAL A 53 5.46 0.36 2.90
N LYS A 54 6.75 0.55 3.24
CA LYS A 54 7.18 0.89 4.59
C LYS A 54 6.54 2.20 5.08
N GLU A 55 6.54 3.24 4.24
CA GLU A 55 5.98 4.53 4.60
C GLU A 55 4.47 4.44 4.87
N ILE A 56 3.72 3.73 4.02
CA ILE A 56 2.28 3.51 4.23
C ILE A 56 2.03 2.75 5.53
N LEU A 57 2.74 1.63 5.74
CA LEU A 57 2.58 0.80 6.93
C LEU A 57 2.92 1.55 8.21
N SER A 58 3.93 2.42 8.20
CA SER A 58 4.29 3.25 9.36
C SER A 58 3.17 4.20 9.81
N ARG A 59 2.23 4.51 8.91
CA ARG A 59 1.13 5.46 9.15
C ARG A 59 -0.22 4.77 9.33
N LYS A 60 -0.45 3.69 8.57
CA LYS A 60 -1.70 2.92 8.50
C LYS A 60 -1.40 1.43 8.35
N PRO A 61 -0.95 0.76 9.41
CA PRO A 61 -0.64 -0.67 9.38
C PRO A 61 -1.87 -1.53 9.05
N GLU A 62 -3.09 -1.03 9.32
CA GLU A 62 -4.35 -1.72 9.03
C GLU A 62 -4.49 -2.07 7.53
N MET A 63 -3.87 -1.27 6.65
CA MET A 63 -3.87 -1.51 5.21
C MET A 63 -3.25 -2.86 4.82
N ALA A 64 -2.39 -3.44 5.67
CA ALA A 64 -1.77 -4.75 5.43
C ALA A 64 -2.79 -5.91 5.43
N LYS A 65 -3.93 -5.73 6.10
CA LYS A 65 -5.00 -6.73 6.24
C LYS A 65 -6.10 -6.60 5.18
N GLU A 66 -6.10 -5.51 4.44
CA GLU A 66 -7.10 -5.25 3.41
C GLU A 66 -7.02 -6.29 2.30
N LEU A 67 -8.19 -6.62 1.75
CA LEU A 67 -8.32 -7.62 0.71
C LEU A 67 -8.81 -6.98 -0.58
N ASP A 68 -8.21 -7.39 -1.69
CA ASP A 68 -8.65 -7.01 -3.02
C ASP A 68 -9.95 -7.74 -3.45
N PHE A 69 -10.47 -7.43 -4.65
CA PHE A 69 -11.64 -8.15 -5.21
C PHE A 69 -11.46 -9.66 -5.38
N ARG A 70 -10.22 -10.14 -5.44
CA ARG A 70 -9.87 -11.57 -5.50
C ARG A 70 -9.59 -12.14 -4.13
N LYS A 71 -9.87 -11.40 -3.06
CA LYS A 71 -9.56 -11.75 -1.67
C LYS A 71 -8.06 -11.94 -1.44
N SER A 72 -7.22 -11.26 -2.22
CA SER A 72 -5.77 -11.23 -2.05
C SER A 72 -5.37 -10.04 -1.19
N SER A 73 -4.42 -10.23 -0.29
CA SER A 73 -3.86 -9.15 0.54
C SER A 73 -2.62 -8.59 -0.16
N PRO A 74 -2.08 -7.45 0.29
CA PRO A 74 -0.78 -6.97 -0.20
C PRO A 74 0.32 -8.03 -0.08
N LEU A 75 0.27 -8.87 0.96
CA LEU A 75 1.21 -9.99 1.16
C LEU A 75 1.05 -11.08 0.09
N HIS A 76 -0.19 -11.44 -0.26
CA HIS A 76 -0.45 -12.39 -1.35
C HIS A 76 0.14 -11.88 -2.68
N LEU A 77 -0.03 -10.60 -2.99
CA LEU A 77 0.48 -9.99 -4.22
C LEU A 77 2.01 -9.93 -4.24
N ALA A 78 2.65 -9.47 -3.15
CA ALA A 78 4.11 -9.42 -3.04
C ALA A 78 4.74 -10.81 -3.14
N THR A 79 4.12 -11.82 -2.52
CA THR A 79 4.57 -13.22 -2.57
C THR A 79 4.45 -13.80 -3.97
N ALA A 80 3.31 -13.59 -4.63
CA ALA A 80 3.08 -14.06 -6.00
C ALA A 80 4.08 -13.48 -7.02
N LYS A 81 4.63 -12.30 -6.73
CA LYS A 81 5.61 -11.61 -7.57
C LYS A 81 7.07 -11.83 -7.14
N GLY A 82 7.31 -12.48 -6.00
CA GLY A 82 8.65 -12.77 -5.49
C GLY A 82 9.36 -11.57 -4.86
N HIS A 83 8.62 -10.56 -4.40
CA HIS A 83 9.19 -9.38 -3.76
C HIS A 83 9.56 -9.64 -2.29
N VAL A 84 10.64 -10.41 -2.08
CA VAL A 84 11.07 -10.92 -0.77
C VAL A 84 11.18 -9.83 0.31
N GLU A 85 11.74 -8.67 -0.03
CA GLU A 85 11.91 -7.59 0.97
C GLU A 85 10.60 -6.92 1.36
N VAL A 86 9.63 -6.86 0.44
CA VAL A 86 8.27 -6.40 0.74
C VAL A 86 7.52 -7.44 1.58
N VAL A 87 7.69 -8.72 1.27
CA VAL A 87 7.12 -9.83 2.05
C VAL A 87 7.60 -9.78 3.49
N LYS A 88 8.91 -9.60 3.72
CA LYS A 88 9.46 -9.46 5.07
C LYS A 88 8.87 -8.28 5.84
N LEU A 89 8.71 -7.12 5.19
CA LEU A 89 8.09 -5.94 5.80
C LEU A 89 6.61 -6.16 6.13
N LEU A 90 5.85 -6.76 5.23
CA LEU A 90 4.44 -7.04 5.48
C LEU A 90 4.26 -8.07 6.60
N LEU A 91 5.13 -9.07 6.68
CA LEU A 91 5.11 -10.06 7.77
C LEU A 91 5.53 -9.48 9.13
N SER A 92 6.40 -8.46 9.16
CA SER A 92 6.75 -7.81 10.43
C SER A 92 5.59 -6.98 11.00
N GLU A 93 4.80 -6.35 10.13
CA GLU A 93 3.66 -5.52 10.53
C GLU A 93 2.36 -6.34 10.67
N ASN A 94 2.25 -7.46 9.95
CA ASN A 94 1.12 -8.36 10.01
C ASN A 94 1.59 -9.84 9.88
N PRO A 95 1.91 -10.50 11.00
CA PRO A 95 2.42 -11.88 11.01
C PRO A 95 1.34 -12.97 10.86
N GLU A 96 0.05 -12.59 10.79
CA GLU A 96 -1.10 -13.51 10.68
C GLU A 96 -1.37 -13.98 9.24
#